data_AF-A0A7S1IJD9-F1
#
_entry.id   AF-A0A7S1IJD9-F1
#
_cell.length_a   1.000
_cell.length_b   1.000
_cell.length_c   1.000
_cell.angle_alpha   90.00
_cell.angle_beta   90.00
_cell.angle_gamma   90.00
#
_symmetry.space_group_name_H-M   'P 1'
#
loop_
_entity.id
_entity.type
_entity.pdbx_description
1 polymer ?
#
loop_
_entity_poly.entity_id
_entity_poly.type
_entity_poly.pdbx_seq_one_letter_code
_entity_poly.pdbx_strand_id
1 'polypeptide(L)'
;AIHPPPLFPRRGLGSGLKAPPKTPSLKNSSCTPLWFTVYKLRPTTKCVIHTHSMYAQLASMIGGEAATEFRITHFEMMKGVGGHAYDDELVVPIIDNRPSEDQLEEQMEAAVKAYPKCNGLLVRRHGLYVWGDSWQQAKTQTECFDYLFETAVRLRTLGIDASQRPVADGASKKRRIDTSQTASTGFNGVTAADGDGCFAHVTLDPLGQPRPRFPQLPADSQVVVLDIEGATTLISFVHDELFPFARRHCRNYL
;
A
#
# COMPACT_ATOMS: atom_id res chain seq x y z
N ALA A 1 14.81 -29.86 -1.20
CA ALA A 1 15.53 -28.62 -0.92
C ALA A 1 15.24 -27.64 -2.05
N ILE A 2 14.71 -26.45 -1.75
CA ILE A 2 14.48 -25.40 -2.75
C ILE A 2 15.88 -24.90 -3.15
N HIS A 3 16.32 -25.21 -4.37
CA HIS A 3 17.55 -24.66 -4.91
C HIS A 3 17.29 -23.18 -5.30
N PRO A 4 18.23 -22.26 -5.04
CA PRO A 4 18.08 -20.89 -5.51
C PRO A 4 17.93 -20.91 -7.04
N PRO A 5 16.91 -20.22 -7.59
CA PRO A 5 16.76 -20.14 -9.05
C PRO A 5 18.02 -19.48 -9.64
N PRO A 6 18.44 -19.89 -10.84
CA PRO A 6 19.54 -19.24 -11.51
C PRO A 6 19.23 -17.75 -11.73
N LEU A 7 20.14 -16.89 -11.31
CA LEU A 7 20.11 -15.46 -11.65
C LEU A 7 20.50 -15.34 -13.12
N PHE A 8 19.64 -14.71 -13.93
CA PHE A 8 19.86 -14.53 -15.36
C PHE A 8 20.26 -13.10 -15.69
N PRO A 9 21.55 -12.83 -15.95
CA PRO A 9 21.99 -11.55 -16.51
C PRO A 9 21.74 -11.51 -18.03
N ARG A 10 21.19 -10.40 -18.56
CA ARG A 10 21.12 -10.16 -20.01
C ARG A 10 22.35 -9.35 -20.48
N ARG A 11 22.89 -9.72 -21.64
CA ARG A 11 23.85 -8.92 -22.42
C ARG A 11 23.26 -7.54 -22.72
N GLY A 12 23.96 -6.47 -22.36
CA GLY A 12 23.68 -5.12 -22.87
C GLY A 12 23.88 -3.96 -21.89
N LEU A 13 23.86 -4.21 -20.58
CA LEU A 13 24.37 -3.26 -19.58
C LEU A 13 25.71 -3.79 -19.04
N GLY A 14 26.63 -2.87 -18.77
CA GLY A 14 28.03 -3.06 -18.35
C GLY A 14 28.44 -4.45 -17.84
N SER A 15 29.54 -4.95 -18.39
CA SER A 15 30.25 -6.18 -18.03
C SER A 15 30.30 -6.45 -16.52
N GLY A 16 29.52 -7.41 -16.01
CA GLY A 16 29.72 -7.79 -14.62
C GLY A 16 28.71 -8.68 -13.92
N LEU A 17 28.06 -9.65 -14.57
CA LEU A 17 27.61 -10.87 -13.90
C LEU A 17 27.38 -11.92 -14.98
N LYS A 18 28.14 -13.01 -14.95
CA LYS A 18 27.96 -14.19 -15.81
C LYS A 18 27.98 -15.40 -14.88
N ALA A 19 26.81 -15.92 -14.54
CA ALA A 19 26.70 -17.32 -14.16
C ALA A 19 25.69 -17.94 -15.12
N PRO A 20 26.08 -18.92 -15.96
CA PRO A 20 25.10 -19.68 -16.72
C PRO A 20 24.13 -20.37 -15.73
N PRO A 21 22.87 -20.60 -16.11
CA PRO A 21 21.98 -21.39 -15.28
C PRO A 21 22.63 -22.74 -15.00
N LYS A 22 22.63 -23.16 -13.73
CA LYS A 22 23.13 -24.50 -13.33
C LYS A 22 22.42 -25.63 -14.08
N THR A 23 21.27 -25.32 -14.68
CA THR A 23 20.42 -26.23 -15.45
C THR A 23 20.38 -25.76 -16.91
N PRO A 24 20.93 -26.54 -17.87
CA PRO A 24 21.11 -26.12 -19.28
C PRO A 24 19.82 -25.78 -20.06
N SER A 25 18.64 -26.17 -19.56
CA SER A 25 17.35 -25.97 -20.21
C SER A 25 16.54 -24.79 -19.68
N LEU A 26 17.00 -24.10 -18.63
CA LEU A 26 16.26 -22.98 -18.06
C LEU A 26 16.46 -21.72 -18.89
N LYS A 27 15.35 -21.13 -19.32
CA LYS A 27 15.28 -19.84 -20.00
C LYS A 27 15.00 -18.74 -18.98
N ASN A 28 15.32 -17.51 -19.33
CA ASN A 28 14.87 -16.34 -18.58
C ASN A 28 13.33 -16.33 -18.51
N SER A 29 12.79 -15.73 -17.44
CA SER A 29 11.35 -15.52 -17.34
C SER A 29 10.84 -14.70 -18.52
N SER A 30 9.65 -15.04 -19.03
CA SER A 30 8.94 -14.22 -20.01
C SER A 30 8.68 -12.81 -19.47
N CYS A 31 8.71 -12.60 -18.14
CA CYS A 31 8.50 -11.30 -17.50
C CYS A 31 9.67 -10.34 -17.65
N THR A 32 10.78 -10.82 -18.20
CA THR A 32 12.03 -10.05 -18.31
C THR A 32 11.85 -8.69 -19.00
N PRO A 33 11.15 -8.57 -20.15
CA PRO A 33 10.92 -7.28 -20.80
C PRO A 33 10.14 -6.31 -19.89
N LEU A 34 9.09 -6.78 -19.23
CA LEU A 34 8.27 -5.99 -18.31
C LEU A 34 9.09 -5.43 -17.13
N TRP A 35 9.95 -6.25 -16.52
CA TRP A 35 10.84 -5.78 -15.46
C TRP A 35 11.76 -4.66 -15.95
N PHE A 36 12.34 -4.82 -17.15
CA PHE A 36 13.20 -3.79 -17.73
C PHE A 36 12.47 -2.50 -18.06
N THR A 37 11.20 -2.56 -18.49
CA THR A 37 10.35 -1.38 -18.67
C THR A 37 10.25 -0.58 -17.38
N VAL A 38 10.03 -1.25 -16.25
CA VAL A 38 10.01 -0.58 -14.94
C VAL A 38 11.38 0.03 -14.61
N TYR A 39 12.47 -0.73 -14.69
CA TYR A 39 13.82 -0.23 -14.39
C TYR A 39 14.21 0.99 -15.25
N LYS A 40 13.78 1.00 -16.52
CA LYS A 40 14.01 2.11 -17.46
C LYS A 40 13.22 3.36 -17.07
N LEU A 41 11.95 3.21 -16.69
CA LEU A 41 11.04 4.31 -16.39
C LEU A 41 11.11 4.79 -14.94
N ARG A 42 11.64 3.97 -14.03
CA ARG A 42 11.82 4.24 -12.60
C ARG A 42 13.29 3.98 -12.20
N PRO A 43 14.22 4.92 -12.48
CA PRO A 43 15.65 4.69 -12.28
C PRO A 43 16.09 4.34 -10.85
N THR A 44 15.28 4.67 -9.84
CA THR A 44 15.55 4.33 -8.43
C THR A 44 15.21 2.88 -8.08
N THR A 45 14.40 2.20 -8.91
CA THR A 45 13.93 0.84 -8.66
C THR A 45 15.10 -0.14 -8.63
N LYS A 46 15.13 -0.97 -7.58
CA LYS A 46 16.11 -2.05 -7.41
C LYS A 46 15.49 -3.44 -7.43
N CYS A 47 14.19 -3.53 -7.18
CA CYS A 47 13.47 -4.80 -7.18
C CYS A 47 12.10 -4.65 -7.82
N VAL A 48 11.73 -5.62 -8.66
CA VAL A 48 10.37 -5.81 -9.17
C VAL A 48 9.90 -7.18 -8.73
N ILE A 49 8.72 -7.26 -8.12
CA ILE A 49 8.06 -8.49 -7.70
C ILE A 49 6.85 -8.70 -8.60
N HIS A 50 6.69 -9.93 -9.07
CA HIS A 50 5.52 -10.36 -9.80
C HIS A 50 4.82 -11.49 -9.05
N THR A 51 3.51 -11.41 -8.86
CA THR A 51 2.71 -12.45 -8.23
C THR A 51 1.47 -12.76 -9.04
N HIS A 52 1.03 -14.02 -8.98
CA HIS A 52 -0.29 -14.44 -9.50
C HIS A 52 -1.30 -14.54 -8.35
N SER A 53 -1.25 -13.59 -7.42
CA SER A 53 -2.17 -13.61 -6.28
C SER A 53 -3.62 -13.75 -6.76
N MET A 54 -4.36 -14.62 -6.07
CA MET A 54 -5.79 -14.78 -6.32
C MET A 54 -6.53 -13.45 -6.10
N TYR A 55 -6.15 -12.66 -5.09
CA TYR A 55 -6.79 -11.39 -4.81
C TYR A 55 -6.44 -10.31 -5.84
N ALA A 56 -5.20 -10.29 -6.36
CA ALA A 56 -4.86 -9.42 -7.48
C ALA A 56 -5.71 -9.74 -8.74
N GLN A 57 -5.86 -11.02 -9.06
CA GLN A 57 -6.71 -11.45 -10.18
C GLN A 57 -8.17 -11.04 -9.99
N LEU A 58 -8.74 -11.25 -8.80
CA LEU A 58 -10.12 -10.85 -8.48
C LEU A 58 -10.31 -9.34 -8.47
N ALA A 59 -9.37 -8.59 -7.87
CA ALA A 59 -9.42 -7.13 -7.80
C ALA A 59 -9.39 -6.49 -9.19
N SER A 60 -8.64 -7.07 -10.14
CA SER A 60 -8.62 -6.61 -11.54
C SER A 60 -10.00 -6.64 -12.22
N MET A 61 -10.97 -7.38 -11.67
CA MET A 61 -12.31 -7.56 -12.24
C MET A 61 -13.41 -6.80 -11.48
N ILE A 62 -13.11 -6.13 -10.36
CA ILE A 62 -14.12 -5.45 -9.51
C ILE A 62 -14.89 -4.38 -10.29
N GLY A 63 -14.26 -3.69 -11.24
CA GLY A 63 -14.92 -2.70 -12.12
C GLY A 63 -15.54 -3.27 -13.40
N GLY A 64 -15.54 -4.60 -13.59
CA GLY A 64 -15.89 -5.25 -14.86
C GLY A 64 -14.74 -5.29 -15.87
N GLU A 65 -15.01 -5.83 -17.06
CA GLU A 65 -14.00 -6.04 -18.11
C GLU A 65 -13.47 -4.74 -18.73
N ALA A 66 -14.28 -3.67 -18.75
CA ALA A 66 -13.89 -2.39 -19.32
C ALA A 66 -13.12 -1.47 -18.35
N ALA A 67 -12.95 -1.87 -17.08
CA ALA A 67 -12.26 -1.05 -16.10
C ALA A 67 -10.77 -0.93 -16.42
N THR A 68 -10.23 0.29 -16.36
CA THR A 68 -8.79 0.52 -16.55
C THR A 68 -8.06 0.70 -15.22
N GLU A 69 -8.79 0.69 -14.10
CA GLU A 69 -8.27 1.03 -12.78
C GLU A 69 -8.96 0.24 -11.68
N PHE A 70 -8.18 -0.11 -10.66
CA PHE A 70 -8.68 -0.49 -9.34
C PHE A 70 -8.51 0.70 -8.40
N ARG A 71 -9.52 0.95 -7.55
CA ARG A 71 -9.59 2.11 -6.65
C ARG A 71 -9.96 1.68 -5.24
N ILE A 72 -9.25 2.22 -4.25
CA ILE A 72 -9.53 2.02 -2.82
C ILE A 72 -9.11 3.26 -2.02
N THR A 73 -9.80 3.58 -0.93
CA THR A 73 -9.54 4.79 -0.13
C THR A 73 -9.82 4.55 1.36
N HIS A 74 -9.19 5.30 2.26
CA HIS A 74 -9.43 5.23 3.72
C HIS A 74 -9.09 3.88 4.35
N PHE A 75 -7.94 3.30 3.97
CA PHE A 75 -7.37 2.12 4.61
C PHE A 75 -5.92 2.36 5.01
N GLU A 76 -5.55 2.05 6.26
CA GLU A 76 -4.19 2.28 6.79
C GLU A 76 -3.09 1.61 5.97
N MET A 77 -3.37 0.42 5.41
CA MET A 77 -2.41 -0.32 4.58
C MET A 77 -2.02 0.43 3.29
N MET A 78 -2.72 1.51 2.92
CA MET A 78 -2.32 2.40 1.81
C MET A 78 -0.98 3.10 2.10
N LYS A 79 -0.66 3.38 3.37
CA LYS A 79 0.65 3.95 3.73
C LYS A 79 1.80 3.03 3.32
N GLY A 80 1.57 1.72 3.36
CA GLY A 80 2.56 0.71 3.01
C GLY A 80 2.78 0.49 1.52
N VAL A 81 1.88 0.95 0.63
CA VAL A 81 2.11 0.89 -0.84
C VAL A 81 3.07 1.99 -1.33
N GLY A 82 3.37 2.96 -0.47
CA GLY A 82 4.25 4.09 -0.75
C GLY A 82 3.49 5.26 -1.40
N GLY A 83 3.84 6.48 -0.97
CA GLY A 83 3.32 7.72 -1.54
C GLY A 83 1.86 8.04 -1.19
N HIS A 84 1.16 7.24 -0.39
CA HIS A 84 -0.25 7.48 -0.05
C HIS A 84 -0.45 7.64 1.46
N ALA A 85 -1.31 8.58 1.85
CA ALA A 85 -1.84 8.69 3.20
C ALA A 85 -3.08 7.78 3.38
N TYR A 86 -3.63 7.73 4.60
CA TYR A 86 -4.86 6.98 4.89
C TYR A 86 -6.05 7.52 4.07
N ASP A 87 -6.23 8.83 4.02
CA ASP A 87 -7.37 9.55 3.42
C ASP A 87 -7.18 9.89 1.93
N ASP A 88 -6.06 9.44 1.35
CA ASP A 88 -5.81 9.46 -0.08
C ASP A 88 -6.73 8.47 -0.82
N GLU A 89 -6.73 8.57 -2.15
CA GLU A 89 -7.22 7.51 -3.03
C GLU A 89 -6.04 6.78 -3.65
N LEU A 90 -5.98 5.46 -3.47
CA LEU A 90 -5.05 4.60 -4.18
C LEU A 90 -5.69 4.16 -5.50
N VAL A 91 -5.07 4.55 -6.61
CA VAL A 91 -5.45 4.13 -7.97
C VAL A 91 -4.37 3.22 -8.53
N VAL A 92 -4.73 1.98 -8.83
CA VAL A 92 -3.84 0.98 -9.43
C VAL A 92 -4.26 0.76 -10.89
N PRO A 93 -3.39 1.04 -11.87
CA PRO A 93 -3.73 0.81 -13.27
C PRO A 93 -3.92 -0.68 -13.55
N ILE A 94 -4.89 -0.98 -14.42
CA ILE A 94 -5.17 -2.32 -14.93
C ILE A 94 -4.89 -2.31 -16.43
N ILE A 95 -4.01 -3.19 -16.88
CA ILE A 95 -3.81 -3.49 -18.31
C ILE A 95 -4.42 -4.84 -18.66
N ASP A 96 -4.80 -5.02 -19.91
CA ASP A 96 -5.37 -6.28 -20.36
C ASP A 96 -4.29 -7.31 -20.61
N ASN A 97 -4.53 -8.54 -20.14
CA ASN A 97 -3.64 -9.65 -20.41
C ASN A 97 -3.55 -9.93 -21.93
N ARG A 98 -2.44 -10.53 -22.32
CA ARG A 98 -2.16 -10.92 -23.70
C ARG A 98 -1.60 -12.35 -23.73
N PRO A 99 -1.76 -13.10 -24.83
CA PRO A 99 -1.25 -14.46 -24.93
C PRO A 99 0.28 -14.58 -24.77
N SER A 100 1.03 -13.51 -25.07
CA SER A 100 2.45 -13.41 -24.75
C SER A 100 2.77 -12.13 -23.99
N GLU A 101 3.72 -12.25 -23.06
CA GLU A 101 4.13 -11.15 -22.19
C GLU A 101 4.82 -10.01 -22.93
N ASP A 102 5.46 -10.30 -24.07
CA ASP A 102 6.08 -9.30 -24.95
C ASP A 102 5.06 -8.27 -25.48
N GLN A 103 3.78 -8.65 -25.56
CA GLN A 103 2.68 -7.78 -26.01
C GLN A 103 2.14 -6.88 -24.89
N LEU A 104 2.62 -7.05 -23.65
CA LEU A 104 2.24 -6.22 -22.51
C LEU A 104 3.16 -5.00 -22.34
N GLU A 105 4.35 -5.00 -22.96
CA GLU A 105 5.38 -3.98 -22.76
C GLU A 105 4.86 -2.56 -23.03
N GLU A 106 4.19 -2.34 -24.16
CA GLU A 106 3.68 -1.02 -24.54
C GLU A 106 2.57 -0.53 -23.60
N GLN A 107 1.66 -1.42 -23.20
CA GLN A 107 0.61 -1.12 -22.24
C GLN A 107 1.20 -0.78 -20.86
N MET A 108 2.19 -1.55 -20.42
CA MET A 108 2.90 -1.31 -19.16
C MET A 108 3.65 0.02 -19.21
N GLU A 109 4.37 0.31 -20.29
CA GLU A 109 5.08 1.58 -20.46
C GLU A 109 4.13 2.78 -20.39
N ALA A 110 2.99 2.70 -21.08
CA ALA A 110 1.96 3.74 -21.03
C ALA A 110 1.40 3.91 -19.61
N ALA A 111 1.07 2.82 -18.92
CA ALA A 111 0.53 2.85 -17.57
C ALA A 111 1.55 3.38 -16.54
N VAL A 112 2.80 2.92 -16.56
CA VAL A 112 3.84 3.41 -15.64
C VAL A 112 4.07 4.92 -15.82
N LYS A 113 4.00 5.44 -17.04
CA LYS A 113 4.09 6.89 -17.29
C LYS A 113 2.87 7.65 -16.78
N ALA A 114 1.67 7.13 -17.01
CA ALA A 114 0.42 7.79 -16.65
C ALA A 114 0.16 7.82 -15.14
N TYR A 115 0.68 6.85 -14.38
CA TYR A 115 0.46 6.71 -12.94
C TYR A 115 1.77 6.87 -12.14
N PRO A 116 2.34 8.09 -12.04
CA PRO A 116 3.64 8.32 -11.40
C PRO A 116 3.68 8.03 -9.89
N LYS A 117 2.54 8.12 -9.20
CA LYS A 117 2.40 7.93 -7.75
C LYS A 117 2.25 6.46 -7.33
N CYS A 118 1.90 5.58 -8.26
CA CYS A 118 1.63 4.17 -7.96
C CYS A 118 2.85 3.29 -8.27
N ASN A 119 3.20 2.41 -7.33
CA ASN A 119 4.29 1.45 -7.46
C ASN A 119 3.82 0.04 -7.83
N GLY A 120 2.60 -0.07 -8.34
CA GLY A 120 1.97 -1.34 -8.69
C GLY A 120 1.17 -1.23 -9.99
N LEU A 121 1.04 -2.37 -10.68
CA LEU A 121 0.24 -2.50 -11.89
C LEU A 121 -0.43 -3.87 -11.94
N LEU A 122 -1.74 -3.88 -12.15
CA LEU A 122 -2.52 -5.10 -12.33
C LEU A 122 -2.52 -5.50 -13.81
N VAL A 123 -2.33 -6.78 -14.06
CA VAL A 123 -2.62 -7.41 -15.35
C VAL A 123 -3.89 -8.22 -15.16
N ARG A 124 -4.95 -7.82 -15.87
CA ARG A 124 -6.30 -8.39 -15.75
C ARG A 124 -6.28 -9.92 -15.86
N ARG A 125 -6.87 -10.63 -14.90
CA ARG A 125 -6.93 -12.11 -14.88
C ARG A 125 -5.53 -12.79 -14.95
N HIS A 126 -4.50 -12.11 -14.47
CA HIS A 126 -3.13 -12.63 -14.45
C HIS A 126 -2.50 -12.39 -13.07
N GLY A 127 -2.33 -11.13 -12.66
CA GLY A 127 -1.67 -10.85 -11.41
C GLY A 127 -1.22 -9.41 -11.24
N LEU A 128 -0.18 -9.23 -10.42
CA LEU A 128 0.33 -7.93 -9.98
C LEU A 128 1.83 -7.84 -10.28
N TYR A 129 2.27 -6.67 -10.73
CA TYR A 129 3.67 -6.24 -10.74
C TYR A 129 3.84 -5.11 -9.73
N VAL A 130 4.84 -5.20 -8.86
CA VAL A 130 5.18 -4.18 -7.84
C VAL A 130 6.65 -3.88 -7.88
N TRP A 131 7.06 -2.63 -7.66
CA TRP A 131 8.46 -2.24 -7.68
C TRP A 131 8.86 -1.33 -6.54
N GLY A 132 10.13 -1.41 -6.12
CA GLY A 132 10.67 -0.58 -5.05
C GLY A 132 12.17 -0.33 -5.17
N ASP A 133 12.64 0.68 -4.45
CA ASP A 133 14.03 1.13 -4.35
C ASP A 133 14.90 0.18 -3.50
N SER A 134 14.29 -0.85 -2.93
CA SER A 134 14.92 -2.02 -2.30
C SER A 134 14.00 -3.23 -2.41
N TRP A 135 14.53 -4.44 -2.21
CA TRP A 135 13.70 -5.65 -2.18
C TRP A 135 12.75 -5.68 -0.98
N GLN A 136 13.15 -5.11 0.15
CA GLN A 136 12.31 -4.98 1.34
C GLN A 136 11.10 -4.09 1.02
N GLN A 137 11.34 -2.94 0.39
CA GLN A 137 10.26 -2.03 0.01
C GLN A 137 9.31 -2.68 -0.99
N ALA A 138 9.84 -3.30 -2.06
CA ALA A 138 9.00 -3.99 -3.05
C ALA A 138 8.16 -5.11 -2.40
N LYS A 139 8.74 -5.86 -1.46
CA LYS A 139 8.03 -6.90 -0.70
C LYS A 139 6.92 -6.31 0.18
N THR A 140 7.23 -5.31 1.00
CA THR A 140 6.24 -4.65 1.88
C THR A 140 5.08 -4.08 1.08
N GLN A 141 5.38 -3.39 -0.03
CA GLN A 141 4.34 -2.87 -0.92
C GLN A 141 3.50 -3.99 -1.53
N THR A 142 4.13 -5.12 -1.93
CA THR A 142 3.41 -6.28 -2.46
C THR A 142 2.42 -6.85 -1.44
N GLU A 143 2.82 -6.97 -0.17
CA GLU A 143 1.94 -7.42 0.91
C GLU A 143 0.79 -6.44 1.17
N CYS A 144 1.07 -5.14 1.11
CA CYS A 144 0.03 -4.11 1.28
C CYS A 144 -0.97 -4.10 0.12
N PHE A 145 -0.50 -4.20 -1.12
CA PHE A 145 -1.37 -4.35 -2.28
C PHE A 145 -2.26 -5.58 -2.16
N ASP A 146 -1.68 -6.73 -1.82
CA ASP A 146 -2.43 -7.98 -1.70
C ASP A 146 -3.52 -7.91 -0.63
N TYR A 147 -3.19 -7.32 0.53
CA TYR A 147 -4.14 -7.06 1.61
C TYR A 147 -5.28 -6.13 1.17
N LEU A 148 -4.96 -5.05 0.47
CA LEU A 148 -5.96 -4.08 -0.01
C LEU A 148 -6.87 -4.71 -1.08
N PHE A 149 -6.33 -5.57 -1.94
CA PHE A 149 -7.11 -6.33 -2.91
C PHE A 149 -8.05 -7.33 -2.23
N GLU A 150 -7.57 -8.10 -1.25
CA GLU A 150 -8.40 -9.00 -0.45
C GLU A 150 -9.54 -8.21 0.24
N THR A 151 -9.21 -7.08 0.84
CA THR A 151 -10.15 -6.20 1.52
C THR A 151 -11.24 -5.73 0.56
N ALA A 152 -10.88 -5.22 -0.61
CA ALA A 152 -11.85 -4.75 -1.61
C ALA A 152 -12.75 -5.89 -2.13
N VAL A 153 -12.18 -7.07 -2.37
CA VAL A 153 -12.95 -8.25 -2.80
C VAL A 153 -13.97 -8.62 -1.72
N ARG A 154 -13.55 -8.71 -0.45
CA ARG A 154 -14.44 -9.05 0.67
C ARG A 154 -15.52 -7.98 0.89
N LEU A 155 -15.17 -6.70 0.87
CA LEU A 155 -16.14 -5.61 0.98
C LEU A 155 -17.20 -5.67 -0.12
N ARG A 156 -16.79 -5.97 -1.36
CA ARG A 156 -17.74 -6.15 -2.46
C ARG A 156 -18.73 -7.28 -2.20
N THR A 157 -18.29 -8.40 -1.60
CA THR A 157 -19.21 -9.49 -1.21
C THR A 157 -20.23 -9.08 -0.15
N LEU A 158 -19.89 -8.06 0.65
CA LEU A 158 -20.78 -7.46 1.66
C LEU A 158 -21.62 -6.29 1.09
N GLY A 159 -21.52 -6.00 -0.21
CA GLY A 159 -22.20 -4.86 -0.84
C GLY A 159 -21.60 -3.50 -0.51
N ILE A 160 -20.35 -3.45 -0.03
CA ILE A 160 -19.62 -2.22 0.31
C ILE A 160 -18.62 -1.92 -0.81
N ASP A 161 -18.62 -0.68 -1.29
CA ASP A 161 -17.68 -0.18 -2.29
C ASP A 161 -16.44 0.40 -1.61
N ALA A 162 -15.29 -0.27 -1.75
CA ALA A 162 -14.03 0.14 -1.13
C ALA A 162 -13.45 1.45 -1.69
N SER A 163 -13.97 1.96 -2.81
CA SER A 163 -13.59 3.26 -3.38
C SER A 163 -14.41 4.42 -2.82
N GLN A 164 -15.50 4.15 -2.10
CA GLN A 164 -16.32 5.20 -1.51
C GLN A 164 -15.66 5.75 -0.26
N ARG A 165 -15.52 7.08 -0.19
CA ARG A 165 -15.07 7.76 1.01
C ARG A 165 -16.07 7.49 2.15
N PRO A 166 -15.60 7.12 3.36
CA PRO A 166 -16.46 7.00 4.53
C PRO A 166 -17.22 8.29 4.77
N VAL A 167 -18.53 8.18 5.02
CA VAL A 167 -19.34 9.33 5.41
C VAL A 167 -18.96 9.68 6.84
N ALA A 168 -18.45 10.89 7.08
CA ALA A 168 -18.23 11.37 8.45
C ALA A 168 -19.56 11.35 9.22
N ASP A 169 -19.55 10.81 10.43
CA ASP A 169 -20.71 10.81 11.32
C ASP A 169 -21.23 12.25 11.47
N GLY A 170 -22.38 12.53 10.86
CA GLY A 170 -23.04 13.84 10.87
C GLY A 170 -23.60 14.33 9.53
N ALA A 171 -23.15 13.80 8.39
CA ALA A 171 -23.66 14.22 7.08
C ALA A 171 -24.80 13.32 6.56
N SER A 172 -25.77 12.97 7.42
CA SER A 172 -27.03 12.44 6.93
C SER A 172 -27.76 13.55 6.16
N LYS A 173 -27.87 13.38 4.84
CA LYS A 173 -28.63 14.26 3.92
C LYS A 173 -30.00 14.59 4.55
N LYS A 174 -30.16 15.80 5.10
CA LYS A 174 -31.49 16.37 5.33
C LYS A 174 -32.15 16.50 3.96
N ARG A 175 -33.15 15.66 3.70
CA ARG A 175 -34.11 15.88 2.60
C ARG A 175 -34.65 17.31 2.77
N ARG A 176 -34.37 18.19 1.81
CA ARG A 176 -34.96 19.53 1.73
C ARG A 176 -36.47 19.37 1.58
N ILE A 177 -37.21 19.72 2.63
CA ILE A 177 -38.58 20.22 2.50
C ILE A 177 -38.44 21.73 2.54
N ASP A 178 -38.90 22.36 1.47
CA ASP A 178 -38.88 23.79 1.22
C ASP A 178 -39.94 24.46 2.11
N THR A 179 -39.51 25.38 2.98
CA THR A 179 -40.40 26.40 3.55
C THR A 179 -39.59 27.64 3.87
N SER A 180 -40.08 28.74 3.31
CA SER A 180 -39.53 30.07 3.21
C SER A 180 -39.59 30.91 4.50
N GLN A 181 -38.66 31.88 4.62
CA GLN A 181 -38.65 33.07 5.51
C GLN A 181 -38.36 32.78 7.01
N THR A 182 -37.47 33.48 7.73
CA THR A 182 -37.27 34.93 7.92
C THR A 182 -35.85 35.29 8.39
N ALA A 183 -35.57 36.60 8.38
CA ALA A 183 -34.30 37.31 8.34
C ALA A 183 -33.46 37.48 9.65
N SER A 184 -32.19 37.88 9.41
CA SER A 184 -31.32 38.80 10.21
C SER A 184 -30.72 38.22 11.52
N THR A 185 -29.49 38.49 11.96
CA THR A 185 -28.48 39.57 11.81
C THR A 185 -27.09 39.00 12.16
N GLY A 186 -26.00 39.73 11.82
CA GLY A 186 -24.76 39.70 12.63
C GLY A 186 -23.48 39.29 11.91
N PHE A 187 -22.65 40.28 11.63
CA PHE A 187 -21.39 40.22 10.89
C PHE A 187 -20.21 40.27 11.87
N ASN A 188 -19.19 39.40 11.72
CA ASN A 188 -17.77 39.78 11.63
C ASN A 188 -16.88 38.53 11.58
N GLY A 189 -16.02 38.47 10.56
CA GLY A 189 -15.10 37.36 10.35
C GLY A 189 -13.83 37.43 11.20
N VAL A 190 -13.13 36.30 11.27
CA VAL A 190 -11.67 36.20 11.31
C VAL A 190 -11.27 34.96 10.50
N THR A 191 -10.16 35.12 9.81
CA THR A 191 -9.51 34.29 8.80
C THR A 191 -9.01 32.92 9.26
N ALA A 192 -8.76 32.08 8.26
CA ALA A 192 -8.14 30.76 8.31
C ALA A 192 -6.89 30.65 9.20
N ALA A 193 -6.80 29.54 9.94
CA ALA A 193 -5.59 28.71 10.10
C ALA A 193 -5.93 27.44 10.91
N ASP A 194 -5.45 26.30 10.40
CA ASP A 194 -5.08 25.07 11.12
C ASP A 194 -6.16 24.31 11.90
N GLY A 195 -6.68 23.25 11.26
CA GLY A 195 -7.75 22.40 11.79
C GLY A 195 -7.41 20.91 11.82
N ASP A 196 -6.22 20.52 12.29
CA ASP A 196 -6.04 19.18 12.90
C ASP A 196 -6.61 19.22 14.32
N GLY A 197 -7.93 19.32 14.39
CA GLY A 197 -8.70 19.42 15.63
C GLY A 197 -9.12 18.06 16.15
N CYS A 198 -8.17 17.20 16.51
CA CYS A 198 -8.45 16.19 17.52
C CYS A 198 -8.68 16.95 18.82
N PHE A 199 -9.94 17.27 19.14
CA PHE A 199 -10.31 17.87 20.43
C PHE A 199 -9.92 16.90 21.54
N ALA A 200 -8.68 17.02 22.01
CA ALA A 200 -8.19 16.30 23.15
C ALA A 200 -8.92 16.84 24.37
N HIS A 201 -9.91 16.08 24.87
CA HIS A 201 -10.36 16.23 26.24
C HIS A 201 -9.14 16.08 27.15
N VAL A 202 -8.69 17.19 27.75
CA VAL A 202 -7.69 17.15 28.81
C VAL A 202 -8.31 16.38 29.97
N THR A 203 -7.93 15.10 30.10
CA THR A 203 -8.42 14.28 31.19
C THR A 203 -7.69 14.73 32.45
N LEU A 204 -8.41 15.32 33.39
CA LEU A 204 -7.83 15.74 34.66
C LEU A 204 -7.74 14.53 35.60
N ASP A 205 -6.74 14.52 36.47
CA ASP A 205 -6.71 13.61 37.62
C ASP A 205 -7.69 14.08 38.71
N PRO A 206 -7.93 13.29 39.77
CA PRO A 206 -8.81 13.70 40.87
C PRO A 206 -8.36 14.99 41.62
N LEU A 207 -7.15 15.48 41.34
CA LEU A 207 -6.57 16.69 41.90
C LEU A 207 -6.58 17.87 40.90
N GLY A 208 -7.21 17.70 39.73
CA GLY A 208 -7.34 18.74 38.71
C GLY A 208 -6.08 18.96 37.86
N GLN A 209 -5.09 18.06 37.90
CA GLN A 209 -3.90 18.15 37.07
C GLN A 209 -4.10 17.47 35.71
N PRO A 210 -3.53 18.03 34.62
CA PRO A 210 -3.60 17.40 33.30
C PRO A 210 -2.90 16.04 33.35
N ARG A 211 -3.65 14.96 33.13
CA ARG A 211 -3.03 13.64 32.96
C ARG A 211 -2.17 13.68 31.70
N PRO A 212 -0.95 13.11 31.75
CA PRO A 212 -0.11 13.02 30.57
C PRO A 212 -0.86 12.26 29.47
N ARG A 213 -0.76 12.77 28.23
CA ARG A 213 -1.48 12.26 27.06
C ARG A 213 -1.07 10.81 26.71
N PHE A 214 0.09 10.38 27.19
CA PHE A 214 0.64 9.04 27.03
C PHE A 214 1.08 8.50 28.40
N PRO A 215 1.09 7.18 28.60
CA PRO A 215 1.70 6.56 29.78
C PRO A 215 3.14 7.08 29.93
N GLN A 216 3.45 7.63 31.10
CA GLN A 216 4.84 7.95 31.42
C GLN A 216 5.60 6.64 31.60
N LEU A 217 6.55 6.39 30.70
CA LEU A 217 7.46 5.27 30.84
C LEU A 217 8.33 5.47 32.08
N PRO A 218 8.64 4.42 32.85
CA PRO A 218 9.59 4.49 33.95
C PRO A 218 10.90 5.15 33.49
N ALA A 219 11.47 6.01 34.32
CA ALA A 219 12.67 6.78 33.98
C ALA A 219 13.90 5.88 33.67
N ASP A 220 13.88 4.64 34.13
CA ASP A 220 14.90 3.61 33.88
C ASP A 220 14.64 2.77 32.61
N SER A 221 13.60 3.09 31.84
CA SER A 221 13.32 2.44 30.55
C SER A 221 14.46 2.70 29.58
N GLN A 222 15.26 1.67 29.28
CA GLN A 222 16.38 1.78 28.35
C GLN A 222 15.99 1.55 26.88
N VAL A 223 14.82 0.95 26.63
CA VAL A 223 14.35 0.56 25.30
C VAL A 223 12.84 0.71 25.20
N VAL A 224 12.36 1.24 24.08
CA VAL A 224 10.95 1.27 23.71
C VAL A 224 10.76 0.46 22.43
N VAL A 225 9.90 -0.56 22.47
CA VAL A 225 9.46 -1.27 21.27
C VAL A 225 8.22 -0.56 20.76
N LEU A 226 8.33 0.07 19.60
CA LEU A 226 7.21 0.75 18.94
C LEU A 226 6.40 -0.25 18.12
N ASP A 227 5.11 0.06 17.94
CA ASP A 227 4.21 -0.71 17.09
C ASP A 227 4.80 -0.89 15.68
N ILE A 228 4.59 -2.06 15.10
CA ILE A 228 4.90 -2.30 13.70
C ILE A 228 3.64 -1.98 12.90
N GLU A 229 3.43 -0.69 12.64
CA GLU A 229 2.37 -0.27 11.72
C GLU A 229 2.58 -0.92 10.34
N GLY A 230 1.51 -1.49 9.78
CA GLY A 230 1.50 -2.00 8.40
C GLY A 230 2.03 -3.42 8.22
N ALA A 231 2.20 -4.21 9.28
CA ALA A 231 2.51 -5.63 9.14
C ALA A 231 1.22 -6.48 9.11
N THR A 232 1.07 -7.33 8.07
CA THR A 232 0.02 -8.38 7.99
C THR A 232 0.33 -9.57 8.91
N THR A 233 1.33 -9.43 9.77
CA THR A 233 1.90 -10.47 10.60
C THR A 233 0.89 -10.93 11.65
N LEU A 234 0.75 -12.25 11.78
CA LEU A 234 -0.12 -12.84 12.81
C LEU A 234 0.31 -12.37 14.20
N ILE A 235 -0.67 -12.11 15.07
CA ILE A 235 -0.43 -11.75 16.47
C ILE A 235 0.46 -12.80 17.16
N SER A 236 0.32 -14.08 16.81
CA SER A 236 1.19 -15.14 17.33
C SER A 236 2.65 -14.92 16.95
N PHE A 237 2.96 -14.55 15.71
CA PHE A 237 4.35 -14.24 15.36
C PHE A 237 4.87 -13.01 16.11
N VAL A 238 4.04 -11.96 16.28
CA VAL A 238 4.43 -10.78 17.06
C VAL A 238 4.76 -11.16 18.50
N HIS A 239 3.90 -11.96 19.13
CA HIS A 239 4.06 -12.38 20.52
C HIS A 239 5.17 -13.42 20.72
N ASP A 240 5.22 -14.44 19.87
CA ASP A 240 6.05 -15.64 20.06
C ASP A 240 7.46 -15.49 19.45
N GLU A 241 7.59 -14.70 18.39
CA GLU A 241 8.85 -14.54 17.66
C GLU A 241 9.42 -13.14 17.82
N LEU A 242 8.66 -12.11 17.44
CA LEU A 242 9.17 -10.74 17.34
C LEU A 242 9.53 -10.16 18.71
N PHE A 243 8.62 -10.19 19.70
CA PHE A 243 8.93 -9.65 21.03
C PHE A 243 10.07 -10.40 21.72
N PRO A 244 10.12 -11.74 21.73
CA PRO A 244 11.26 -12.48 22.27
C PRO A 244 12.56 -12.24 21.52
N PHE A 245 12.51 -12.05 20.19
CA PHE A 245 13.67 -11.67 19.38
C PHE A 245 14.17 -10.26 19.78
N ALA A 246 13.30 -9.26 19.76
CA ALA A 246 13.63 -7.89 20.13
C ALA A 246 14.21 -7.83 21.55
N ARG A 247 13.59 -8.50 22.53
CA ARG A 247 14.10 -8.55 23.91
C ARG A 247 15.51 -9.16 24.01
N ARG A 248 15.79 -10.21 23.25
CA ARG A 248 17.09 -10.89 23.27
C ARG A 248 18.19 -10.09 22.58
N HIS A 249 17.87 -9.41 21.50
CA HIS A 249 18.88 -8.85 20.60
C HIS A 249 19.01 -7.33 20.70
N CYS A 250 18.02 -6.61 21.21
CA CYS A 250 18.03 -5.14 21.21
C CYS A 250 19.26 -4.54 21.90
N ARG A 251 19.74 -5.13 23.00
CA ARG A 251 20.98 -4.70 23.69
C ARG A 251 22.23 -4.77 22.83
N ASN A 252 22.28 -5.65 21.82
CA ASN A 252 23.45 -5.76 20.95
C ASN A 252 23.50 -4.65 19.88
N TYR A 253 22.46 -3.81 19.81
CA TYR A 253 22.32 -2.71 18.87
C TYR A 253 22.26 -1.34 19.56
N LEU A 254 22.51 -1.30 20.88
CA LEU A 254 22.73 -0.09 21.69
C LEU A 254 24.21 0.04 21.98
#